data_AF-A0A7M1SV01-F1
#
_entry.id   AF-A0A7M1SV01-F1
#
_cell.length_a   1.000
_cell.length_b   1.000
_cell.length_c   1.000
_cell.angle_alpha   90.00
_cell.angle_beta   90.00
_cell.angle_gamma   90.00
#
_symmetry.space_group_name_H-M   'P 1'
#
loop_
_entity.id
_entity.type
_entity.pdbx_description
1 polymer ?
#
loop_
_entity_poly.entity_id
_entity_poly.type
_entity_poly.pdbx_seq_one_letter_code
_entity_poly.pdbx_strand_id
1 'polypeptide(L)'
;MTETTIALVVALAGGAGAFLGASVTTLFNVRTQDKTHRREQLSRDAETLGPIREYLEIIINPKRLAINAPVNDQDVQALYEKFLGQRDHHLAAVNVMAAGHPDPAVRSTAKEFGTELYNAGHSAGWILRDALREGRLYNAANEDHQNALELLDKLYKFTTAYGDK
;
A
#
# COMPACT_ATOMS: atom_id res chain seq x y z
N MET A 1 -44.93 51.00 -28.09
CA MET A 1 -44.56 50.45 -26.77
C MET A 1 -44.60 48.91 -26.84
N THR A 2 -43.66 48.31 -27.57
CA THR A 2 -43.67 46.87 -27.93
C THR A 2 -42.24 46.30 -27.93
N GLU A 3 -41.38 46.77 -27.03
CA GLU A 3 -39.99 46.29 -26.93
C GLU A 3 -39.64 45.69 -25.56
N THR A 4 -40.51 45.81 -24.56
CA THR A 4 -40.25 45.32 -23.20
C THR A 4 -40.67 43.86 -22.96
N THR A 5 -41.43 43.23 -23.85
CA THR A 5 -41.98 41.88 -23.62
C THR A 5 -41.06 40.74 -24.09
N ILE A 6 -40.15 40.99 -25.04
CA ILE A 6 -39.27 39.95 -25.61
C ILE A 6 -38.04 39.70 -24.72
N ALA A 7 -37.58 40.72 -23.97
CA ALA A 7 -36.44 40.60 -23.06
C ALA A 7 -36.71 39.70 -21.84
N LEU A 8 -37.99 39.55 -21.43
CA LEU A 8 -38.35 38.76 -20.25
C LEU A 8 -38.41 37.24 -20.55
N VAL A 9 -38.69 36.86 -21.80
CA VAL A 9 -38.85 35.45 -22.19
C VAL A 9 -37.49 34.76 -22.36
N VAL A 10 -36.45 35.50 -22.78
CA VAL A 10 -35.09 34.95 -22.90
C VAL A 10 -34.42 34.77 -21.52
N ALA A 11 -34.74 35.63 -20.55
CA ALA A 11 -34.22 35.52 -19.18
C ALA A 11 -34.80 34.31 -18.42
N LEU A 12 -36.04 33.90 -18.71
CA LEU A 12 -36.68 32.73 -18.06
C LEU A 12 -36.29 31.39 -18.69
N ALA A 13 -35.84 31.36 -19.95
CA ALA A 13 -35.35 30.14 -20.60
C ALA A 13 -33.88 29.83 -20.26
N GLY A 14 -33.06 30.83 -19.95
CA GLY A 14 -31.65 30.65 -19.56
C GLY A 14 -31.44 30.17 -18.12
N GLY A 15 -32.39 30.44 -17.22
CA GLY A 15 -32.27 30.18 -15.78
C GLY A 15 -32.60 28.75 -15.33
N ALA A 16 -33.29 27.93 -16.14
CA ALA A 16 -33.61 26.54 -15.75
C ALA A 16 -32.62 25.52 -16.36
N GLY A 17 -32.12 25.78 -17.57
CA GLY A 17 -31.15 24.90 -18.24
C GLY A 17 -29.72 25.01 -17.66
N ALA A 18 -29.32 26.18 -17.18
CA ALA A 18 -27.97 26.41 -16.65
C ALA A 18 -27.73 25.73 -15.29
N PHE A 19 -28.74 25.67 -14.41
CA PHE A 19 -28.60 25.05 -13.09
C PHE A 19 -28.66 23.51 -13.15
N LEU A 20 -29.44 22.95 -14.07
CA LEU A 20 -29.43 21.51 -14.34
C LEU A 20 -28.16 21.09 -15.10
N GLY A 21 -27.70 21.89 -16.07
CA GLY A 21 -26.44 21.63 -16.77
C GLY A 21 -25.23 21.69 -15.84
N ALA A 22 -25.17 22.68 -14.94
CA ALA A 22 -24.08 22.83 -13.97
C ALA A 22 -24.10 21.75 -12.88
N SER A 23 -25.26 21.37 -12.34
CA SER A 23 -25.34 20.29 -11.34
C SER A 23 -25.01 18.92 -11.95
N VAL A 24 -25.44 18.64 -13.18
CA VAL A 24 -25.11 17.42 -13.92
C VAL A 24 -23.62 17.40 -14.28
N THR A 25 -23.05 18.47 -14.85
CA THR A 25 -21.59 18.51 -15.13
C THR A 25 -20.75 18.48 -13.88
N THR A 26 -21.18 19.06 -12.76
CA THR A 26 -20.48 18.94 -11.46
C THR A 26 -20.57 17.50 -10.94
N LEU A 27 -21.73 16.84 -11.00
CA LEU A 27 -21.86 15.43 -10.64
C LEU A 27 -21.04 14.51 -11.53
N PHE A 28 -21.00 14.76 -12.84
CA PHE A 28 -20.18 13.98 -13.78
C PHE A 28 -18.70 14.27 -13.60
N ASN A 29 -18.28 15.51 -13.34
CA ASN A 29 -16.88 15.88 -13.06
C ASN A 29 -16.40 15.36 -11.71
N VAL A 30 -17.23 15.41 -10.66
CA VAL A 30 -16.94 14.78 -9.37
C VAL A 30 -16.79 13.27 -9.57
N ARG A 31 -17.72 12.63 -10.29
CA ARG A 31 -17.68 11.18 -10.54
C ARG A 31 -16.53 10.75 -11.45
N THR A 32 -16.03 11.60 -12.34
CA THR A 32 -14.82 11.32 -13.15
C THR A 32 -13.54 11.64 -12.39
N GLN A 33 -13.46 12.74 -11.63
CA GLN A 33 -12.33 13.05 -10.76
C GLN A 33 -12.14 11.99 -9.68
N ASP A 34 -13.23 11.54 -9.05
CA ASP A 34 -13.19 10.46 -8.06
C ASP A 34 -12.62 9.17 -8.65
N LYS A 35 -12.96 8.85 -9.91
CA LYS A 35 -12.41 7.67 -10.60
C LYS A 35 -10.92 7.82 -10.91
N THR A 36 -10.48 9.00 -11.32
CA THR A 36 -9.06 9.25 -11.63
C THR A 36 -8.21 9.24 -10.37
N HIS A 37 -8.64 9.95 -9.31
CA HIS A 37 -7.97 9.94 -8.01
C HIS A 37 -7.93 8.53 -7.39
N ARG A 38 -9.00 7.73 -7.56
CA ARG A 38 -9.04 6.33 -7.08
C ARG A 38 -8.06 5.45 -7.83
N ARG A 39 -7.91 5.60 -9.15
CA ARG A 39 -6.91 4.86 -9.94
C ARG A 39 -5.48 5.26 -9.56
N GLU A 40 -5.24 6.54 -9.35
CA GLU A 40 -3.95 7.05 -8.89
C GLU A 40 -3.60 6.50 -7.50
N GLN A 41 -4.56 6.45 -6.58
CA GLN A 41 -4.37 5.84 -5.25
C GLN A 41 -4.03 4.36 -5.36
N LEU A 42 -4.79 3.59 -6.16
CA LEU A 42 -4.51 2.17 -6.43
C LEU A 42 -3.11 1.94 -6.99
N SER A 43 -2.67 2.80 -7.93
CA SER A 43 -1.32 2.73 -8.49
C SER A 43 -0.26 2.97 -7.42
N ARG A 44 -0.42 4.03 -6.60
CA ARG A 44 0.51 4.36 -5.52
C ARG A 44 0.59 3.26 -4.46
N ASP A 45 -0.55 2.67 -4.11
CA ASP A 45 -0.58 1.57 -3.15
C ASP A 45 0.11 0.32 -3.72
N ALA A 46 -0.12 0.00 -5.00
CA ALA A 46 0.57 -1.11 -5.66
C ALA A 46 2.09 -0.87 -5.81
N GLU A 47 2.49 0.35 -6.15
CA GLU A 47 3.90 0.79 -6.20
C GLU A 47 4.58 0.69 -4.83
N THR A 48 3.81 0.87 -3.75
CA THR A 48 4.31 0.71 -2.37
C THR A 48 4.41 -0.75 -1.96
N LEU A 49 3.36 -1.55 -2.17
CA LEU A 49 3.28 -2.92 -1.65
C LEU A 49 4.06 -3.93 -2.50
N GLY A 50 4.24 -3.68 -3.81
CA GLY A 50 4.93 -4.58 -4.75
C GLY A 50 6.38 -4.87 -4.35
N PRO A 51 7.21 -3.84 -4.16
CA PRO A 51 8.59 -4.01 -3.69
C PRO A 51 8.68 -4.71 -2.33
N ILE A 52 7.70 -4.50 -1.45
CA ILE A 52 7.69 -5.14 -0.12
C ILE A 52 7.38 -6.63 -0.25
N ARG A 53 6.50 -7.03 -1.17
CA ARG A 53 6.28 -8.44 -1.49
C ARG A 53 7.56 -9.11 -1.96
N GLU A 54 8.28 -8.48 -2.88
CA GLU A 54 9.56 -8.99 -3.36
C GLU A 54 10.56 -9.16 -2.20
N TYR A 55 10.67 -8.15 -1.34
CA TYR A 55 11.50 -8.20 -0.15
C TYR A 55 11.16 -9.39 0.76
N LEU A 56 9.88 -9.60 1.10
CA LEU A 56 9.44 -10.70 1.95
C LEU A 56 9.60 -12.08 1.27
N GLU A 57 9.15 -12.24 0.03
CA GLU A 57 9.09 -13.55 -0.64
C GLU A 57 10.46 -14.01 -1.16
N ILE A 58 11.31 -13.06 -1.57
CA ILE A 58 12.59 -13.33 -2.21
C ILE A 58 13.74 -13.06 -1.24
N ILE A 59 13.86 -11.84 -0.72
CA ILE A 59 15.08 -11.41 -0.04
C ILE A 59 15.19 -12.04 1.35
N ILE A 60 14.16 -11.88 2.20
CA ILE A 60 14.23 -12.30 3.61
C ILE A 60 13.47 -13.58 3.92
N ASN A 61 13.09 -14.35 2.90
CA ASN A 61 12.40 -15.61 3.09
C ASN A 61 13.27 -16.61 3.91
N PRO A 62 12.82 -17.06 5.10
CA PRO A 62 13.64 -17.89 5.99
C PRO A 62 14.16 -19.18 5.33
N LYS A 63 13.35 -19.81 4.49
CA LYS A 63 13.75 -21.02 3.75
C LYS A 63 14.84 -20.71 2.72
N ARG A 64 14.77 -19.57 2.02
CA ARG A 64 15.81 -19.18 1.05
C ARG A 64 17.09 -18.73 1.76
N LEU A 65 16.97 -18.03 2.88
CA LEU A 65 18.11 -17.60 3.69
C LEU A 65 18.87 -18.79 4.27
N ALA A 66 18.19 -19.78 4.83
CA ALA A 66 18.83 -20.99 5.35
C ALA A 66 19.57 -21.81 4.28
N ILE A 67 19.29 -21.59 2.98
CA ILE A 67 19.98 -22.24 1.87
C ILE A 67 21.16 -21.42 1.37
N ASN A 68 21.00 -20.10 1.32
CA ASN A 68 21.92 -19.18 0.64
C ASN A 68 22.74 -18.33 1.62
N ALA A 69 22.69 -18.63 2.92
CA ALA A 69 23.46 -17.90 3.93
C ALA A 69 24.96 -17.94 3.58
N PRO A 70 25.66 -16.79 3.59
CA PRO A 70 27.09 -16.76 3.39
C PRO A 70 27.81 -17.60 4.46
N VAL A 71 28.92 -18.23 4.08
CA VAL A 71 29.74 -19.04 5.01
C VAL A 71 30.64 -18.17 5.90
N ASN A 72 30.88 -16.93 5.49
CA ASN A 72 31.76 -15.98 6.16
C ASN A 72 30.96 -14.96 6.98
N ASP A 73 31.33 -14.79 8.25
CA ASP A 73 30.67 -13.86 9.19
C ASP A 73 30.67 -12.41 8.71
N GLN A 74 31.72 -11.95 8.03
CA GLN A 74 31.76 -10.59 7.47
C GLN A 74 30.72 -10.38 6.38
N ASP A 75 30.53 -11.39 5.53
CA ASP A 75 29.54 -11.35 4.45
C ASP A 75 28.11 -11.48 5.00
N VAL A 76 27.92 -12.25 6.07
CA VAL A 76 26.66 -12.33 6.82
C VAL A 76 26.26 -10.97 7.38
N GLN A 77 27.20 -10.28 8.04
CA GLN A 77 26.93 -8.96 8.64
C GLN A 77 26.59 -7.92 7.57
N ALA A 78 27.38 -7.85 6.49
CA ALA A 78 27.13 -6.92 5.38
C ALA A 78 25.78 -7.19 4.68
N LEU A 79 25.42 -8.46 4.49
CA LEU A 79 24.14 -8.84 3.92
C LEU A 79 22.97 -8.46 4.84
N TYR A 80 23.12 -8.68 6.14
CA TYR A 80 22.09 -8.33 7.12
C TYR A 80 21.89 -6.81 7.21
N GLU A 81 22.95 -6.01 7.20
CA GLU A 81 22.86 -4.55 7.15
C GLU A 81 22.10 -4.06 5.91
N LYS A 82 22.33 -4.70 4.75
CA LYS A 82 21.56 -4.43 3.54
C LYS A 82 20.07 -4.75 3.72
N PHE A 83 19.73 -5.86 4.38
CA PHE A 83 18.33 -6.21 4.68
C PHE A 83 17.67 -5.21 5.60
N LEU A 84 18.38 -4.71 6.61
CA LEU A 84 17.88 -3.67 7.52
C LEU A 84 17.66 -2.35 6.78
N GLY A 85 18.57 -1.95 5.89
CA GLY A 85 18.39 -0.75 5.06
C GLY A 85 17.14 -0.84 4.16
N GLN A 86 16.90 -1.99 3.53
CA GLN A 86 15.70 -2.21 2.72
C GLN A 86 14.43 -2.23 3.58
N ARG A 87 14.47 -2.92 4.72
CA ARG A 87 13.38 -2.94 5.71
C ARG A 87 12.97 -1.53 6.12
N ASP A 88 13.94 -0.70 6.50
CA ASP A 88 13.69 0.65 7.02
C ASP A 88 13.12 1.56 5.91
N HIS A 89 13.58 1.39 4.67
CA HIS A 89 12.98 2.05 3.50
C HIS A 89 11.51 1.64 3.31
N HIS A 90 11.21 0.34 3.38
CA HIS A 90 9.84 -0.17 3.26
C HIS A 90 8.95 0.25 4.44
N LEU A 91 9.47 0.27 5.66
CA LEU A 91 8.77 0.76 6.85
C LEU A 91 8.39 2.23 6.71
N ALA A 92 9.29 3.06 6.17
CA ALA A 92 8.96 4.46 5.89
C ALA A 92 7.77 4.59 4.93
N ALA A 93 7.74 3.79 3.85
CA ALA A 93 6.64 3.80 2.89
C ALA A 93 5.31 3.31 3.50
N VAL A 94 5.35 2.24 4.30
CA VAL A 94 4.18 1.73 5.02
C VAL A 94 3.67 2.74 6.05
N ASN A 95 4.55 3.45 6.75
CA ASN A 95 4.16 4.48 7.71
C ASN A 95 3.45 5.67 7.04
N VAL A 96 3.88 6.06 5.82
CA VAL A 96 3.17 7.07 5.02
C VAL A 96 1.77 6.58 4.66
N MET A 97 1.62 5.32 4.23
CA MET A 97 0.32 4.72 3.96
C MET A 97 -0.56 4.68 5.22
N ALA A 98 0.00 4.27 6.36
CA ALA A 98 -0.70 4.20 7.65
C ALA A 98 -1.19 5.57 8.13
N ALA A 99 -0.46 6.65 7.83
CA ALA A 99 -0.84 8.00 8.20
C ALA A 99 -1.82 8.66 7.22
N GLY A 100 -1.65 8.42 5.91
CA GLY A 100 -2.28 9.22 4.86
C GLY A 100 -3.41 8.53 4.08
N HIS A 101 -3.58 7.21 4.19
CA HIS A 101 -4.57 6.51 3.37
C HIS A 101 -6.01 6.89 3.77
N PRO A 102 -6.95 7.12 2.83
CA PRO A 102 -8.32 7.53 3.14
C PRO A 102 -9.12 6.48 3.95
N ASP A 103 -8.87 5.19 3.71
CA ASP A 103 -9.51 4.08 4.40
C ASP A 103 -8.92 3.80 5.80
N PRO A 104 -9.71 3.86 6.90
CA PRO A 104 -9.25 3.46 8.23
C PRO A 104 -8.82 1.99 8.34
N ALA A 105 -9.40 1.06 7.57
CA ALA A 105 -9.04 -0.35 7.59
C ALA A 105 -7.62 -0.56 7.01
N VAL A 106 -7.30 0.15 5.92
CA VAL A 106 -5.94 0.16 5.37
C VAL A 106 -4.97 0.81 6.35
N ARG A 107 -5.31 1.95 6.96
CA ARG A 107 -4.43 2.62 7.94
C ARG A 107 -4.09 1.72 9.14
N SER A 108 -5.09 1.09 9.74
CA SER A 108 -4.90 0.18 10.88
C SER A 108 -4.06 -1.04 10.50
N THR A 109 -4.38 -1.70 9.39
CA THR A 109 -3.65 -2.87 8.91
C THR A 109 -2.21 -2.50 8.51
N ALA A 110 -1.98 -1.32 7.93
CA ALA A 110 -0.64 -0.84 7.59
C ALA A 110 0.22 -0.60 8.84
N LYS A 111 -0.38 -0.10 9.93
CA LYS A 111 0.32 0.07 11.21
C LYS A 111 0.73 -1.28 11.82
N GLU A 112 -0.18 -2.26 11.82
CA GLU A 112 0.12 -3.63 12.27
C GLU A 112 1.20 -4.26 11.38
N PHE A 113 1.05 -4.12 10.06
CA PHE A 113 2.02 -4.63 9.09
C PHE A 113 3.41 -4.04 9.28
N GLY A 114 3.52 -2.74 9.60
CA GLY A 114 4.82 -2.13 9.91
C GLY A 114 5.52 -2.80 11.10
N THR A 115 4.77 -3.30 12.08
CA THR A 115 5.35 -4.03 13.22
C THR A 115 5.85 -5.41 12.78
N GLU A 116 5.03 -6.16 12.05
CA GLU A 116 5.43 -7.50 11.58
C GLU A 116 6.54 -7.46 10.53
N LEU A 117 6.56 -6.45 9.66
CA LEU A 117 7.66 -6.22 8.72
C LEU A 117 8.97 -5.93 9.46
N TYR A 118 8.91 -5.17 10.56
CA TYR A 118 10.07 -4.94 11.41
C TYR A 118 10.59 -6.25 12.02
N ASN A 119 9.68 -7.05 12.58
CA ASN A 119 9.98 -8.35 13.19
C ASN A 119 10.60 -9.32 12.17
N ALA A 120 9.96 -9.51 11.02
CA ALA A 120 10.44 -10.40 9.96
C ALA A 120 11.83 -9.99 9.45
N GLY A 121 12.04 -8.69 9.21
CA GLY A 121 13.36 -8.19 8.80
C GLY A 121 14.43 -8.35 9.88
N HIS A 122 14.05 -8.27 11.16
CA HIS A 122 14.97 -8.48 12.26
C HIS A 122 15.32 -9.97 12.43
N SER A 123 14.33 -10.85 12.45
CA SER A 123 14.48 -12.30 12.65
C SER A 123 15.15 -13.02 11.47
N ALA A 124 15.13 -12.43 10.28
CA ALA A 124 16.00 -12.85 9.16
C ALA A 124 17.49 -12.90 9.54
N GLY A 125 17.95 -12.02 10.43
CA GLY A 125 19.32 -12.03 10.94
C GLY A 125 19.65 -13.24 11.81
N TRP A 126 18.64 -13.83 12.46
CA TRP A 126 18.82 -15.08 13.22
C TRP A 126 19.12 -16.23 12.27
N ILE A 127 18.39 -16.31 11.15
CA ILE A 127 18.61 -17.34 10.12
C ILE A 127 19.97 -17.20 9.45
N LEU A 128 20.40 -15.97 9.18
CA LEU A 128 21.71 -15.73 8.57
C LEU A 128 22.88 -16.17 9.49
N ARG A 129 22.71 -16.05 10.81
CA ARG A 129 23.72 -16.44 11.80
C ARG A 129 23.66 -17.92 12.17
N ASP A 130 22.46 -18.51 12.12
CA ASP A 130 22.20 -19.91 12.42
C ASP A 130 21.32 -20.51 11.31
N ALA A 131 21.96 -20.93 10.22
CA ALA A 131 21.30 -21.39 8.99
C ALA A 131 20.67 -22.79 9.09
N LEU A 132 20.38 -23.26 10.31
CA LEU A 132 19.65 -24.50 10.53
C LEU A 132 18.20 -24.34 10.05
N ARG A 133 17.70 -25.37 9.36
CA ARG A 133 16.31 -25.40 8.84
C ARG A 133 15.28 -25.84 9.88
N GLU A 134 15.71 -25.97 11.13
CA GLU A 134 14.90 -26.42 12.24
C GLU A 134 15.42 -25.81 13.53
N GLY A 135 14.55 -25.71 14.53
CA GLY A 135 14.88 -25.14 15.84
C GLY A 135 14.08 -23.89 16.16
N ARG A 136 14.23 -23.42 17.41
CA ARG A 136 13.42 -22.34 17.97
C ARG A 136 13.55 -21.03 17.17
N LEU A 137 14.78 -20.64 16.80
CA LEU A 137 15.03 -19.39 16.08
C LEU A 137 14.47 -19.44 14.65
N TYR A 138 14.62 -20.59 13.97
CA TYR A 138 14.04 -20.80 12.65
C TYR A 138 12.52 -20.72 12.67
N ASN A 139 11.88 -21.40 13.62
CA ASN A 139 10.44 -21.39 13.76
C ASN A 139 9.89 -20.00 14.06
N ALA A 140 10.55 -19.24 14.96
CA ALA A 140 10.16 -17.87 15.27
C ALA A 140 10.30 -16.94 14.05
N ALA A 141 11.42 -17.01 13.33
CA ALA A 141 11.61 -16.21 12.11
C ALA A 141 10.60 -16.57 11.02
N ASN A 142 10.20 -17.84 10.93
CA ASN A 142 9.17 -18.28 10.00
C ASN A 142 7.77 -17.79 10.41
N GLU A 143 7.46 -17.75 11.71
CA GLU A 143 6.22 -17.19 12.22
C GLU A 143 6.13 -15.68 11.93
N ASP A 144 7.16 -14.91 12.28
CA ASP A 144 7.24 -13.47 11.97
C ASP A 144 7.07 -13.20 10.46
N HIS A 145 7.72 -14.02 9.63
CA HIS A 145 7.63 -13.93 8.18
C HIS A 145 6.22 -14.22 7.66
N GLN A 146 5.55 -15.24 8.18
CA GLN A 146 4.16 -15.55 7.81
C GLN A 146 3.19 -14.46 8.26
N ASN A 147 3.33 -13.96 9.49
CA ASN A 147 2.50 -12.87 10.01
C ASN A 147 2.60 -11.62 9.11
N ALA A 148 3.82 -11.27 8.68
CA ALA A 148 4.05 -10.17 7.75
C ALA A 148 3.37 -10.44 6.38
N LEU A 149 3.49 -11.64 5.82
CA LEU A 149 2.85 -11.99 4.55
C LEU A 149 1.32 -11.96 4.62
N GLU A 150 0.73 -12.48 5.71
CA GLU A 150 -0.72 -12.46 5.90
C GLU A 150 -1.27 -11.02 5.95
N LEU A 151 -0.59 -10.13 6.66
CA LEU A 151 -0.95 -8.72 6.71
C LEU A 151 -0.72 -8.00 5.38
N LEU A 152 0.33 -8.34 4.65
CA LEU A 152 0.57 -7.83 3.29
C LEU A 152 -0.56 -8.25 2.34
N ASP A 153 -0.98 -9.52 2.37
CA ASP A 153 -2.10 -10.02 1.58
C ASP A 153 -3.41 -9.34 1.96
N LYS A 154 -3.63 -9.09 3.24
CA LYS A 154 -4.79 -8.35 3.74
C LYS A 154 -4.79 -6.90 3.26
N LEU A 155 -3.64 -6.22 3.28
CA LEU A 155 -3.46 -4.89 2.71
C LEU A 155 -3.75 -4.88 1.21
N TYR A 156 -3.21 -5.83 0.46
CA TYR A 156 -3.49 -5.99 -0.97
C TYR A 156 -4.98 -6.18 -1.24
N LYS A 157 -5.67 -7.01 -0.44
CA LYS A 157 -7.12 -7.19 -0.58
C LYS A 157 -7.88 -5.89 -0.32
N PHE A 158 -7.51 -5.14 0.71
CA PHE A 158 -8.19 -3.87 1.00
C PHE A 158 -7.95 -2.83 -0.07
N THR A 159 -6.71 -2.67 -0.54
CA THR A 159 -6.38 -1.69 -1.58
C THR A 159 -7.04 -2.09 -2.90
N THR A 160 -7.02 -3.36 -3.30
CA THR A 160 -7.63 -3.82 -4.56
C THR A 160 -9.15 -3.94 -4.54
N ALA A 161 -9.78 -4.17 -3.39
CA ALA A 161 -11.25 -4.20 -3.25
C ALA A 161 -11.92 -2.86 -3.60
N TYR A 162 -11.15 -1.78 -3.70
CA TYR A 162 -11.60 -0.53 -4.29
C TYR A 162 -11.84 -0.62 -5.81
N GLY A 163 -11.64 -1.74 -6.50
CA GLY A 163 -11.91 -1.86 -7.94
C GLY A 163 -13.37 -2.18 -8.30
N ASP A 164 -14.10 -2.88 -7.42
CA ASP A 164 -15.32 -3.62 -7.80
C ASP A 164 -16.66 -3.02 -7.33
N LYS A 165 -16.64 -1.80 -6.77
CA LYS A 165 -17.84 -1.06 -6.34
C LYS A 165 -18.01 0.26 -7.06
#